data_AF-A0A8X7C145-F1
#
_entry.id   AF-A0A8X7C145-F1
#
_cell.length_a   1.000
_cell.length_b   1.000
_cell.length_c   1.000
_cell.angle_alpha   90.00
_cell.angle_beta   90.00
_cell.angle_gamma   90.00
#
_symmetry.space_group_name_H-M   'P 1'
#
loop_
_entity.id
_entity.type
_entity.pdbx_description
1 polymer ?
#
loop_
_entity_poly.entity_id
_entity_poly.type
_entity_poly.pdbx_seq_one_letter_code
_entity_poly.pdbx_strand_id
1 'polypeptide(L)'
;MLDGVVTNLSDVQKDLQKLLPADAILCGQSLNCDLHVLRMIHPYVIDTSIIFNESGIRSRKISLKNLVRIHLKEIIQNSEGGHNPVEDSIAAMKLVQLKLQNNLQFGDAYLKDYFEKNESTSNNKSNQPLSSTIKTVNNETGATKTVSSSKMKDGFFDKLAQFSKKCCLIGNETSLGHYDDNMLNDKIEKKVKSSREKILKNSLKQIENNNLIISHLNYNLTSEQSSVSELNSVVGQLYDSCDDRTVFMVLISGVDEKNYTDIKSSLCMTVLKNSE
;
A
#
# COMPACT_ATOMS: atom_id res chain seq x y z
N MET A 1 31.25 16.96 2.30
CA MET A 1 31.08 17.05 0.84
C MET A 1 32.26 16.30 0.23
N LEU A 2 32.01 15.39 -0.72
CA LEU A 2 33.08 14.64 -1.38
C LEU A 2 33.91 15.60 -2.23
N ASP A 3 35.24 15.51 -2.14
CA ASP A 3 36.13 16.44 -2.83
C ASP A 3 36.00 16.30 -4.35
N GLY A 4 35.93 17.43 -5.05
CA GLY A 4 35.76 17.49 -6.51
C GLY A 4 34.37 17.12 -7.07
N VAL A 5 33.37 16.81 -6.23
CA VAL A 5 32.01 16.50 -6.71
C VAL A 5 31.16 17.76 -6.77
N VAL A 6 30.82 18.19 -7.99
CA VAL A 6 29.98 19.36 -8.28
C VAL A 6 28.52 19.02 -8.57
N THR A 7 28.21 17.74 -8.78
CA THR A 7 26.86 17.26 -9.09
C THR A 7 25.92 17.53 -7.91
N ASN A 8 24.85 18.27 -8.16
CA ASN A 8 23.82 18.55 -7.17
C ASN A 8 22.54 17.73 -7.43
N LEU A 9 21.59 17.78 -6.49
CA LEU A 9 20.34 17.04 -6.59
C LEU A 9 19.53 17.37 -7.86
N SER A 10 19.52 18.64 -8.28
CA SER A 10 18.80 19.05 -9.49
C SER A 10 19.42 18.46 -10.76
N ASP A 11 20.74 18.31 -10.80
CA ASP A 11 21.43 17.68 -11.92
C ASP A 11 21.01 16.21 -12.04
N VAL A 12 21.04 15.46 -10.92
CA VAL A 12 20.63 14.05 -10.89
C VAL A 12 19.16 13.88 -11.30
N GLN A 13 18.27 14.74 -10.81
CA GLN A 13 16.85 14.70 -11.18
C GLN A 13 16.64 14.92 -12.69
N LYS A 14 17.36 15.87 -13.30
CA LYS A 14 17.29 16.15 -14.74
C LYS A 14 17.85 14.98 -15.56
N ASP A 15 18.95 14.38 -15.10
CA ASP A 15 19.55 13.24 -15.78
C ASP A 15 18.62 12.02 -15.75
N LEU A 16 17.97 11.75 -14.61
CA LEU A 16 16.96 10.70 -14.49
C LEU A 16 15.75 10.96 -15.41
N GLN A 17 15.23 12.18 -15.46
CA GLN A 17 14.11 12.53 -16.36
C GLN A 17 14.45 12.38 -17.84
N LYS A 18 15.70 12.66 -18.23
CA LYS A 18 16.16 12.46 -19.62
C LYS A 18 16.38 10.99 -19.96
N LEU A 19 16.85 10.20 -18.98
CA LEU A 19 17.19 8.80 -19.17
C LEU A 19 15.95 7.90 -19.19
N LEU A 20 14.96 8.18 -18.34
CA LEU A 20 13.80 7.34 -18.14
C LEU A 20 12.62 7.78 -19.03
N PRO A 21 12.00 6.87 -19.80
CA PRO A 21 10.73 7.18 -20.45
C PRO A 21 9.62 7.41 -19.42
N ALA A 22 8.54 8.09 -19.82
CA ALA A 22 7.43 8.46 -18.93
C ALA A 22 6.70 7.26 -18.30
N ASP A 23 6.74 6.10 -18.97
CA ASP A 23 6.15 4.83 -18.55
C ASP A 23 7.19 3.84 -18.00
N ALA A 24 8.41 4.30 -17.68
CA ALA A 24 9.43 3.45 -17.08
C ALA A 24 8.93 2.83 -15.78
N ILE A 25 9.19 1.54 -15.56
CA ILE A 25 8.92 0.86 -14.29
C ILE A 25 10.22 0.76 -13.50
N LEU A 26 10.32 1.46 -12.37
CA LEU A 26 11.50 1.40 -11.51
C LEU A 26 11.49 0.12 -10.69
N CYS A 27 12.57 -0.66 -10.78
CA CYS A 27 12.76 -1.89 -10.04
C CYS A 27 13.92 -1.71 -9.05
N GLY A 28 13.73 -2.07 -7.79
CA GLY A 28 14.77 -1.91 -6.77
C GLY A 28 14.33 -2.40 -5.39
N GLN A 29 15.21 -2.22 -4.40
CA GLN A 29 14.96 -2.62 -3.01
C GLN A 29 14.70 -1.40 -2.14
N SER A 30 13.52 -1.31 -1.52
CA SER A 30 13.16 -0.20 -0.62
C SER A 30 13.31 1.18 -1.29
N LEU A 31 12.85 1.27 -2.54
CA LEU A 31 12.98 2.47 -3.38
C LEU A 31 12.32 3.71 -2.76
N ASN A 32 11.44 3.54 -1.77
CA ASN A 32 10.89 4.66 -1.01
C ASN A 32 11.99 5.51 -0.35
N CYS A 33 13.08 4.89 0.10
CA CYS A 33 14.21 5.59 0.71
C CYS A 33 14.95 6.43 -0.35
N ASP A 34 15.24 5.83 -1.50
CA ASP A 34 15.96 6.48 -2.60
C ASP A 34 15.15 7.64 -3.18
N LEU A 35 13.87 7.41 -3.50
CA LEU A 35 12.96 8.42 -4.03
C LEU A 35 12.74 9.57 -3.04
N HIS A 36 12.73 9.30 -1.74
CA HIS A 36 12.62 10.34 -0.72
C HIS A 36 13.86 11.25 -0.69
N VAL A 37 15.06 10.67 -0.74
CA VAL A 37 16.32 11.43 -0.82
C VAL A 37 16.39 12.21 -2.13
N LEU A 38 15.95 11.61 -3.23
CA LEU A 38 15.88 12.25 -4.54
C LEU A 38 14.76 13.31 -4.63
N ARG A 39 13.86 13.40 -3.64
CA ARG A 39 12.66 14.27 -3.68
C ARG A 39 11.84 14.07 -4.96
N MET A 40 11.68 12.81 -5.37
CA MET A 40 10.97 12.42 -6.58
C MET A 40 9.76 11.54 -6.23
N ILE A 41 8.72 11.65 -7.05
CA ILE A 41 7.57 10.73 -7.05
C ILE A 41 7.58 10.03 -8.40
N HIS A 42 7.50 8.70 -8.38
CA HIS A 42 7.45 7.89 -9.58
C HIS A 42 6.29 6.88 -9.47
N PRO A 43 5.34 6.86 -10.42
CA PRO A 43 4.09 6.10 -10.26
C PRO A 43 4.27 4.58 -10.46
N TYR A 44 5.25 4.15 -11.26
CA TYR A 44 5.42 2.74 -11.63
C TYR A 44 6.65 2.14 -10.93
N VAL A 45 6.43 1.47 -9.81
CA VAL A 45 7.51 0.92 -8.99
C VAL A 45 7.25 -0.55 -8.68
N ILE A 46 8.26 -1.39 -8.89
CA ILE A 46 8.34 -2.76 -8.39
C ILE A 46 9.43 -2.80 -7.31
N ASP A 47 9.01 -2.87 -6.05
CA ASP A 47 9.91 -2.90 -4.91
C ASP A 47 10.11 -4.34 -4.39
N THR A 48 11.33 -4.86 -4.50
CA THR A 48 11.69 -6.21 -4.06
C THR A 48 11.47 -6.44 -2.57
N SER A 49 11.54 -5.38 -1.75
CA SER A 49 11.27 -5.46 -0.31
C SER A 49 9.78 -5.63 0.03
N ILE A 50 8.90 -5.45 -0.95
CA ILE A 50 7.44 -5.54 -0.82
C ILE A 50 6.90 -6.80 -1.51
N ILE A 51 7.35 -7.09 -2.74
CA ILE A 51 6.85 -8.23 -3.52
C ILE A 51 7.36 -9.59 -3.02
N PHE A 52 8.43 -9.58 -2.21
CA PHE A 52 8.91 -10.75 -1.48
C PHE A 52 8.59 -10.60 0.01
N ASN A 53 7.87 -11.58 0.54
CA ASN A 53 7.43 -11.63 1.93
C ASN A 53 7.55 -13.07 2.48
N GLU A 54 8.78 -13.52 2.72
CA GLU A 54 9.02 -14.86 3.28
C GLU A 54 8.48 -15.01 4.71
N SER A 55 8.34 -13.90 5.45
CA SER A 55 7.91 -13.94 6.85
C SER A 55 6.40 -14.05 7.04
N GLY A 56 5.61 -13.82 5.98
CA GLY A 56 4.15 -13.68 6.05
C GLY A 56 3.68 -12.36 6.67
N ILE A 57 4.57 -11.56 7.27
CA ILE A 57 4.25 -10.28 7.92
C ILE A 57 4.57 -9.13 6.96
N ARG A 58 3.52 -8.51 6.39
CA ARG A 58 3.64 -7.40 5.41
C ARG A 58 4.48 -6.20 5.85
N SER A 59 4.54 -5.92 7.16
CA SER A 59 5.35 -4.81 7.70
C SER A 59 6.85 -5.13 7.80
N ARG A 60 7.23 -6.41 7.66
CA ARG A 60 8.61 -6.85 7.83
C ARG A 60 9.31 -6.97 6.48
N LYS A 61 10.18 -6.01 6.20
CA LYS A 61 11.05 -6.04 5.02
C LYS A 61 12.24 -6.98 5.24
N ILE A 62 12.54 -7.80 4.24
CA ILE A 62 13.74 -8.65 4.21
C ILE A 62 14.83 -7.92 3.44
N SER A 63 16.08 -7.98 3.90
CA SER A 63 17.21 -7.34 3.23
C SER A 63 17.46 -7.94 1.84
N LEU A 64 17.95 -7.12 0.90
CA LEU A 64 18.29 -7.56 -0.45
C LEU A 64 19.27 -8.74 -0.42
N LYS A 65 20.31 -8.67 0.42
CA LYS A 65 21.28 -9.75 0.62
C LYS A 65 20.62 -11.08 0.97
N ASN A 66 19.63 -11.05 1.86
CA ASN A 66 18.91 -12.26 2.25
C ASN A 66 17.98 -12.76 1.15
N LEU A 67 17.26 -11.87 0.46
CA LEU A 67 16.41 -12.24 -0.67
C LEU A 67 17.22 -12.90 -1.80
N VAL A 68 18.36 -12.31 -2.18
CA VAL A 68 19.26 -12.87 -3.18
C VAL A 68 19.79 -14.23 -2.74
N ARG A 69 20.22 -14.37 -1.49
CA ARG A 69 20.69 -15.65 -0.95
C ARG A 69 19.59 -16.72 -0.97
N ILE A 70 18.36 -16.37 -0.62
CA ILE A 70 17.23 -17.30 -0.53
C ILE A 70 16.79 -17.74 -1.94
N HIS A 71 16.56 -16.79 -2.83
CA HIS A 71 15.89 -17.04 -4.11
C HIS A 71 16.85 -17.27 -5.29
N LEU A 72 17.97 -16.54 -5.35
CA LEU A 72 18.95 -16.65 -6.44
C LEU A 72 20.13 -17.57 -6.09
N LYS A 73 20.28 -17.94 -4.80
CA LYS A 73 21.43 -18.70 -4.28
C LYS A 73 22.78 -18.01 -4.52
N GLU A 74 22.76 -16.69 -4.70
CA GLU A 74 23.94 -15.84 -4.88
C GLU A 74 24.30 -15.15 -3.55
N ILE A 75 25.55 -14.68 -3.43
CA ILE A 75 26.00 -13.86 -2.30
C ILE A 75 26.43 -12.52 -2.89
N ILE A 76 25.80 -11.46 -2.40
CA ILE A 76 26.12 -10.07 -2.76
C ILE A 76 26.63 -9.31 -1.53
N GLN A 77 27.23 -8.14 -1.75
CA GLN A 77 27.68 -7.25 -0.67
C GLN A 77 28.65 -7.96 0.28
N ASN A 78 29.66 -8.63 -0.29
CA ASN A 78 30.69 -9.36 0.43
C ASN A 78 32.07 -8.68 0.40
N SER A 79 32.17 -7.53 -0.28
CA SER A 79 33.38 -6.71 -0.32
C SER A 79 33.55 -5.89 0.96
N GLU A 80 34.79 -5.75 1.43
CA GLU A 80 35.13 -4.91 2.59
C GLU A 80 34.93 -3.41 2.33
N GLY A 81 34.89 -3.00 1.05
CA GLY A 81 34.72 -1.60 0.61
C GLY A 81 33.30 -1.03 0.69
N GLY A 82 32.36 -1.72 1.34
CA GLY A 82 30.95 -1.32 1.44
C GLY A 82 30.07 -1.83 0.28
N HIS A 83 28.86 -1.28 0.20
CA HIS A 83 27.84 -1.67 -0.77
C HIS A 83 28.14 -1.08 -2.15
N ASN A 84 27.93 -1.87 -3.21
CA ASN A 84 28.03 -1.42 -4.59
C ASN A 84 26.62 -1.21 -5.16
N PRO A 85 26.19 0.04 -5.47
CA PRO A 85 24.85 0.31 -5.99
C PRO A 85 24.54 -0.42 -7.32
N VAL A 86 25.57 -0.67 -8.14
CA VAL A 86 25.41 -1.40 -9.41
C VAL A 86 25.11 -2.88 -9.15
N GLU A 87 25.84 -3.51 -8.22
CA GLU A 87 25.59 -4.88 -7.78
C GLU A 87 24.17 -5.01 -7.22
N ASP A 88 23.78 -4.08 -6.34
CA ASP A 88 22.45 -4.06 -5.71
C ASP A 88 21.32 -3.87 -6.73
N SER A 89 21.50 -2.98 -7.71
CA SER A 89 20.51 -2.75 -8.76
C SER A 89 20.34 -3.98 -9.67
N ILE A 90 21.43 -4.64 -10.04
CA ILE A 90 21.40 -5.89 -10.83
C ILE A 90 20.73 -7.01 -10.04
N ALA A 91 21.08 -7.16 -8.76
CA ALA A 91 20.50 -8.14 -7.86
C ALA A 91 18.97 -7.96 -7.70
N ALA A 92 18.52 -6.73 -7.48
CA ALA A 92 17.10 -6.42 -7.39
C ALA A 92 16.36 -6.74 -8.71
N MET A 93 16.95 -6.40 -9.85
CA MET A 93 16.37 -6.72 -11.16
C MET A 93 16.25 -8.24 -11.38
N LYS A 94 17.28 -9.02 -11.03
CA LYS A 94 17.21 -10.50 -11.09
C LYS A 94 16.07 -11.06 -10.26
N LEU A 95 15.85 -10.53 -9.05
CA LEU A 95 14.72 -10.94 -8.19
C LEU A 95 13.38 -10.62 -8.82
N VAL A 96 13.22 -9.43 -9.43
CA VAL A 96 11.99 -9.07 -10.15
C VAL A 96 11.75 -10.01 -11.32
N GLN A 97 12.78 -10.26 -12.14
CA GLN A 97 12.68 -11.21 -13.26
C GLN A 97 12.29 -12.61 -12.78
N LEU A 98 12.91 -13.09 -11.69
CA LEU A 98 12.56 -14.39 -11.10
C LEU A 98 11.10 -14.43 -10.65
N LYS A 99 10.60 -13.39 -9.99
CA LYS A 99 9.19 -13.30 -9.59
C LYS A 99 8.26 -13.35 -10.82
N LEU A 100 8.59 -12.60 -11.87
CA LEU A 100 7.79 -12.53 -13.11
C LEU A 100 7.79 -13.84 -13.91
N GLN A 101 8.88 -14.62 -13.85
CA GLN A 101 8.95 -15.96 -14.44
C GLN A 101 8.11 -17.00 -13.69
N ASN A 102 7.74 -16.70 -12.44
CA ASN A 102 6.91 -17.55 -11.60
C ASN A 102 5.49 -16.95 -11.48
N ASN A 103 4.72 -17.46 -10.52
CA ASN A 103 3.39 -16.93 -10.21
C ASN A 103 3.46 -15.81 -9.15
N LEU A 104 2.32 -15.14 -8.94
CA LEU A 104 2.20 -14.06 -7.97
C LEU A 104 2.51 -14.50 -6.52
N GLN A 105 2.26 -15.77 -6.18
CA GLN A 105 2.50 -16.32 -4.84
C GLN A 105 3.98 -16.60 -4.55
N PHE A 106 4.83 -16.68 -5.58
CA PHE A 106 6.23 -17.07 -5.43
C PHE A 106 6.99 -16.14 -4.49
N GLY A 107 7.53 -16.65 -3.40
CA GLY A 107 8.26 -15.85 -2.41
C GLY A 107 7.38 -14.87 -1.61
N ASP A 108 6.06 -15.11 -1.53
CA ASP A 108 5.14 -14.38 -0.66
C ASP A 108 4.30 -15.38 0.14
N ALA A 109 4.74 -15.64 1.38
CA ALA A 109 4.10 -16.59 2.28
C ALA A 109 2.65 -16.18 2.61
N TYR A 110 2.37 -14.87 2.66
CA TYR A 110 1.02 -14.37 2.92
C TYR A 110 0.07 -14.69 1.75
N LEU A 111 0.51 -14.43 0.52
CA LEU A 111 -0.30 -14.73 -0.67
C LEU A 111 -0.47 -16.24 -0.84
N LYS A 112 0.59 -17.02 -0.62
CA LYS A 112 0.52 -18.48 -0.70
C LYS A 112 -0.56 -19.04 0.23
N ASP A 113 -0.55 -18.66 1.51
CA ASP A 113 -1.56 -19.06 2.48
C ASP A 113 -2.98 -18.62 2.07
N TYR A 114 -3.10 -17.41 1.50
CA TYR A 114 -4.39 -16.88 1.04
C TYR A 114 -4.98 -17.71 -0.11
N PHE A 115 -4.17 -18.00 -1.14
CA PHE A 115 -4.64 -18.79 -2.28
C PHE A 115 -4.91 -20.26 -1.91
N GLU A 116 -4.07 -20.88 -1.08
CA GLU A 116 -4.27 -22.28 -0.63
C GLU A 116 -5.57 -22.46 0.17
N LYS A 117 -5.92 -21.48 1.02
CA LYS A 117 -7.21 -21.48 1.75
C LYS A 117 -8.41 -21.35 0.82
N ASN A 118 -8.29 -20.54 -0.23
CA ASN A 118 -9.39 -20.30 -1.15
C ASN A 118 -9.60 -21.49 -2.12
N GLU A 119 -8.54 -22.17 -2.56
CA GLU A 119 -8.66 -23.38 -3.37
C GLU A 119 -9.25 -24.56 -2.58
N SER A 120 -8.89 -24.69 -1.31
CA SER A 120 -9.46 -25.73 -0.43
C SER A 120 -10.93 -25.48 -0.06
N THR A 121 -11.38 -24.22 -0.08
CA THR A 121 -12.79 -23.85 0.18
C THR A 121 -13.69 -24.11 -1.02
N SER A 122 -13.16 -24.07 -2.25
CA SER A 122 -13.92 -24.42 -3.46
C SER A 122 -14.18 -25.92 -3.63
N ASN A 123 -13.38 -26.79 -3.00
CA ASN A 123 -13.50 -28.25 -3.14
C ASN A 123 -14.26 -28.95 -2.00
N ASN A 124 -14.57 -28.27 -0.90
CA ASN A 124 -15.26 -28.88 0.25
C ASN A 124 -16.55 -28.13 0.63
N LYS A 125 -17.59 -28.25 -0.21
CA LYS A 125 -18.98 -28.08 0.25
C LYS A 125 -19.47 -29.37 0.90
N SER A 126 -18.98 -29.69 2.10
CA SER A 126 -19.72 -30.52 3.07
C SER A 126 -19.11 -30.43 4.48
N ASN A 127 -19.90 -29.80 5.37
CA ASN A 127 -20.01 -30.01 6.82
C ASN A 127 -18.91 -29.55 7.81
N GLN A 128 -19.31 -28.54 8.61
CA GLN A 128 -19.15 -28.41 10.09
C GLN A 128 -17.88 -27.69 10.66
N PRO A 129 -17.98 -27.13 11.89
CA PRO A 129 -17.65 -25.73 12.17
C PRO A 129 -16.23 -25.45 12.69
N LEU A 130 -15.89 -24.17 12.54
CA LEU A 130 -14.64 -23.49 12.87
C LEU A 130 -14.22 -23.63 14.34
N SER A 131 -13.10 -24.30 14.60
CA SER A 131 -12.37 -24.22 15.87
C SER A 131 -11.09 -23.42 15.69
N SER A 132 -11.03 -22.27 16.37
CA SER A 132 -9.85 -21.44 16.55
C SER A 132 -8.77 -22.21 17.32
N THR A 133 -7.57 -22.37 16.76
CA THR A 133 -6.39 -22.80 17.52
C THR A 133 -5.28 -21.77 17.42
N ILE A 134 -5.21 -20.93 18.44
CA ILE A 134 -4.06 -20.11 18.82
C ILE A 134 -2.93 -21.09 19.21
N LYS A 135 -1.79 -21.06 18.52
CA LYS A 135 -0.60 -21.80 18.94
C LYS A 135 0.13 -21.00 20.03
N THR A 136 -0.13 -21.35 21.28
CA THR A 136 0.65 -20.94 22.44
C THR A 136 1.99 -21.69 22.43
N VAL A 137 3.11 -20.99 22.40
CA VAL A 137 4.43 -21.58 22.67
C VAL A 137 4.72 -21.34 24.15
N ASN A 138 4.72 -22.41 24.93
CA ASN A 138 5.14 -22.43 26.32
C ASN A 138 6.67 -22.34 26.38
N ASN A 139 7.19 -21.38 27.15
CA ASN A 139 8.51 -21.50 27.76
C ASN A 139 8.36 -21.28 29.25
N GLU A 140 8.59 -22.34 30.00
CA GLU A 140 8.65 -22.37 31.45
C GLU A 140 9.97 -21.72 31.91
N THR A 141 9.88 -20.65 32.68
CA THR A 141 10.68 -20.39 33.89
C THR A 141 10.22 -19.06 34.49
N GLY A 142 9.81 -19.10 35.76
CA GLY A 142 9.06 -18.07 36.44
C GLY A 142 9.81 -16.74 36.64
N ALA A 143 9.17 -15.67 36.17
CA ALA A 143 9.05 -14.38 36.85
C ALA A 143 8.03 -13.55 36.07
N THR A 144 6.80 -13.45 36.57
CA THR A 144 5.76 -12.59 36.00
C THR A 144 6.09 -11.12 36.24
N LYS A 145 6.93 -10.54 35.38
CA LYS A 145 6.90 -9.10 35.12
C LYS A 145 5.80 -8.86 34.10
N THR A 146 4.72 -8.24 34.54
CA THR A 146 3.75 -7.55 33.69
C THR A 146 4.48 -6.46 32.90
N VAL A 147 5.06 -6.82 31.77
CA VAL A 147 5.45 -5.86 30.74
C VAL A 147 4.17 -5.60 29.95
N SER A 148 3.47 -4.52 30.27
CA SER A 148 2.51 -3.95 29.33
C SER A 148 3.29 -3.60 28.08
N SER A 149 3.19 -4.42 27.03
CA SER A 149 3.70 -4.03 25.72
C SER A 149 2.87 -2.84 25.27
N SER A 150 3.42 -1.64 25.49
CA SER A 150 2.96 -0.44 24.82
C SER A 150 3.01 -0.73 23.32
N LYS A 151 1.84 -1.00 22.72
CA LYS A 151 1.70 -1.04 21.26
C LYS A 151 2.29 0.26 20.74
N MET A 152 3.45 0.21 20.08
CA MET A 152 3.99 1.35 19.36
C MET A 152 2.94 1.76 18.32
N LYS A 153 2.38 2.96 18.49
CA LYS A 153 1.41 3.59 17.60
C LYS A 153 2.13 4.11 16.36
N ASP A 154 2.41 3.23 15.41
CA ASP A 154 3.07 3.54 14.14
C ASP A 154 2.12 3.45 12.92
N GLY A 155 0.80 3.42 13.15
CA GLY A 155 -0.20 3.35 12.09
C GLY A 155 -0.27 4.63 11.25
N PHE A 156 -0.83 4.54 10.05
CA PHE A 156 -1.03 5.70 9.16
C PHE A 156 -1.82 6.83 9.84
N PHE A 157 -2.91 6.48 10.53
CA PHE A 157 -3.74 7.44 11.27
C PHE A 157 -3.04 8.00 12.52
N ASP A 158 -2.15 7.24 13.16
CA ASP A 158 -1.31 7.73 14.25
C ASP A 158 -0.35 8.81 13.74
N LYS A 159 0.24 8.61 12.55
CA LYS A 159 1.10 9.62 11.91
C LYS A 159 0.34 10.88 11.53
N LEU A 160 -0.89 10.77 11.03
CA LEU A 160 -1.73 11.96 10.77
C LEU A 160 -1.93 12.78 12.05
N ALA A 161 -2.20 12.11 13.17
CA ALA A 161 -2.32 12.74 14.48
C ALA A 161 -1.02 13.43 14.89
N GLN A 162 0.11 12.71 14.77
CA GLN A 162 1.44 13.21 15.10
C GLN A 162 1.78 14.50 14.33
N PHE A 163 1.44 14.57 13.04
CA PHE A 163 1.66 15.75 12.19
C PHE A 163 0.52 16.78 12.24
N SER A 164 -0.43 16.63 13.18
CA SER A 164 -1.59 17.51 13.34
C SER A 164 -2.40 17.71 12.05
N LYS A 165 -2.48 16.67 11.22
CA LYS A 165 -3.22 16.69 9.94
C LYS A 165 -4.65 16.26 10.17
N LYS A 166 -5.59 17.07 9.67
CA LYS A 166 -7.02 16.78 9.73
C LYS A 166 -7.40 15.77 8.67
N CYS A 167 -8.17 14.76 9.05
CA CYS A 167 -8.70 13.74 8.15
C CYS A 167 -10.21 13.64 8.28
N CYS A 168 -10.92 13.54 7.16
CA CYS A 168 -12.35 13.27 7.16
C CYS A 168 -12.65 11.94 6.45
N LEU A 169 -13.29 11.02 7.16
CA LEU A 169 -13.78 9.75 6.65
C LEU A 169 -15.28 9.89 6.35
N ILE A 170 -15.69 9.66 5.11
CA ILE A 170 -17.07 9.86 4.65
C ILE A 170 -17.54 8.58 3.98
N GLY A 171 -18.69 8.06 4.38
CA GLY A 171 -19.21 6.79 3.88
C GLY A 171 -20.51 6.39 4.55
N ASN A 172 -21.05 5.25 4.15
CA ASN A 172 -22.17 4.64 4.87
C ASN A 172 -21.68 3.93 6.14
N GLU A 173 -22.64 3.45 6.95
CA GLU A 173 -22.35 2.81 8.23
C GLU A 173 -21.53 1.52 8.07
N THR A 174 -21.81 0.73 7.02
CA THR A 174 -21.07 -0.48 6.70
C THR A 174 -19.61 -0.18 6.37
N SER A 175 -19.33 0.74 5.45
CA SER A 175 -17.97 1.11 5.04
C SER A 175 -17.18 1.74 6.20
N LEU A 176 -17.81 2.60 6.99
CA LEU A 176 -17.13 3.28 8.10
C LEU A 176 -16.98 2.39 9.35
N GLY A 177 -17.77 1.33 9.48
CA GLY A 177 -17.65 0.35 10.57
C GLY A 177 -16.33 -0.42 10.58
N HIS A 178 -15.61 -0.46 9.46
CA HIS A 178 -14.29 -1.10 9.36
C HIS A 178 -13.14 -0.26 9.94
N TYR A 179 -13.37 1.02 10.21
CA TYR A 179 -12.40 1.86 10.89
C TYR A 179 -12.57 1.67 12.39
N ASP A 180 -11.64 0.96 13.04
CA ASP A 180 -11.66 0.80 14.50
C ASP A 180 -11.65 2.18 15.18
N ASP A 181 -12.46 2.36 16.23
CA ASP A 181 -12.51 3.60 16.99
C ASP A 181 -11.17 3.90 17.67
N ASN A 182 -10.34 2.89 17.91
CA ASN A 182 -8.97 3.08 18.36
C ASN A 182 -8.05 3.75 17.32
N MET A 183 -8.44 3.75 16.04
CA MET A 183 -7.74 4.46 14.96
C MET A 183 -8.16 5.92 14.88
N LEU A 184 -9.22 6.32 15.59
CA LEU A 184 -9.72 7.68 15.60
C LEU A 184 -9.11 8.49 16.74
N ASN A 185 -8.88 9.76 16.46
CA ASN A 185 -8.49 10.77 17.43
C ASN A 185 -9.25 12.07 17.09
N ASP A 186 -8.99 13.13 17.85
CA ASP A 186 -9.65 14.43 17.70
C ASP A 186 -9.43 15.08 16.32
N LYS A 187 -8.45 14.63 15.53
CA LYS A 187 -8.18 15.11 14.16
C LYS A 187 -8.84 14.29 13.06
N ILE A 188 -9.44 13.14 13.39
CA ILE A 188 -10.08 12.25 12.43
C ILE A 188 -11.59 12.28 12.64
N GLU A 189 -12.31 12.91 11.72
CA GLU A 189 -13.76 13.03 11.78
C GLU A 189 -14.43 11.94 10.92
N LYS A 190 -15.35 11.17 11.50
CA LYS A 190 -16.22 10.23 10.77
C LYS A 190 -17.56 10.90 10.43
N LYS A 191 -17.92 10.96 9.15
CA LYS A 191 -19.21 11.47 8.66
C LYS A 191 -20.01 10.37 7.96
N VAL A 192 -20.86 9.71 8.74
CA VAL A 192 -21.81 8.71 8.22
C VAL A 192 -22.87 9.40 7.36
N LYS A 193 -23.08 8.90 6.14
CA LYS A 193 -24.08 9.37 5.16
C LYS A 193 -24.75 8.18 4.49
N SER A 194 -26.08 8.24 4.40
CA SER A 194 -26.90 7.10 3.95
C SER A 194 -27.01 6.92 2.43
N SER A 195 -26.69 7.94 1.64
CA SER A 195 -26.77 7.85 0.17
C SER A 195 -25.50 8.39 -0.49
N ARG A 196 -25.25 7.91 -1.70
CA ARG A 196 -24.10 8.29 -2.52
C ARG A 196 -24.05 9.79 -2.80
N GLU A 197 -25.19 10.41 -3.11
CA GLU A 197 -25.29 11.86 -3.36
C GLU A 197 -24.92 12.66 -2.10
N LYS A 198 -25.33 12.17 -0.92
CA LYS A 198 -24.99 12.78 0.37
C LYS A 198 -23.51 12.64 0.68
N ILE A 199 -22.90 11.49 0.35
CA ILE A 199 -21.45 11.26 0.49
C ILE A 199 -20.72 12.27 -0.39
N LEU A 200 -21.01 12.29 -1.69
CA LEU A 200 -20.39 13.20 -2.67
C LEU A 200 -20.49 14.67 -2.25
N LYS A 201 -21.71 15.13 -1.93
CA LYS A 201 -21.94 16.51 -1.48
C LYS A 201 -21.16 16.85 -0.20
N ASN A 202 -20.97 15.87 0.68
CA ASN A 202 -20.19 16.09 1.90
C ASN A 202 -18.69 16.11 1.59
N SER A 203 -18.20 15.19 0.76
CA SER A 203 -16.81 15.14 0.28
C SER A 203 -16.38 16.48 -0.28
N LEU A 204 -17.16 17.04 -1.21
CA LEU A 204 -16.89 18.35 -1.82
C LEU A 204 -16.79 19.47 -0.77
N LYS A 205 -17.65 19.47 0.26
CA LYS A 205 -17.61 20.46 1.34
C LYS A 205 -16.42 20.31 2.29
N GLN A 206 -15.79 19.14 2.31
CA GLN A 206 -14.70 18.86 3.24
C GLN A 206 -13.33 19.17 2.64
N ILE A 207 -13.21 19.33 1.31
CA ILE A 207 -11.93 19.48 0.57
C ILE A 207 -11.06 20.59 1.17
N GLU A 208 -11.61 21.79 1.34
CA GLU A 208 -10.84 22.95 1.84
C GLU A 208 -10.39 22.82 3.30
N ASN A 209 -11.09 22.03 4.11
CA ASN A 209 -10.94 22.02 5.57
C ASN A 209 -10.10 20.86 6.11
N ASN A 210 -9.74 19.90 5.26
CA ASN A 210 -9.09 18.66 5.65
C ASN A 210 -7.85 18.40 4.80
N ASN A 211 -6.80 17.88 5.44
CA ASN A 211 -5.58 17.49 4.75
C ASN A 211 -5.71 16.14 4.03
N LEU A 212 -6.65 15.31 4.48
CA LEU A 212 -6.97 14.03 3.87
C LEU A 212 -8.48 13.81 3.90
N ILE A 213 -9.03 13.34 2.79
CA ILE A 213 -10.43 12.93 2.72
C ILE A 213 -10.47 11.52 2.13
N ILE A 214 -11.15 10.63 2.82
CA ILE A 214 -11.41 9.28 2.32
C ILE A 214 -12.92 9.14 2.18
N SER A 215 -13.38 9.02 0.93
CA SER A 215 -14.80 8.88 0.59
C SER A 215 -15.10 7.49 0.05
N HIS A 216 -15.96 6.75 0.73
CA HIS A 216 -16.41 5.43 0.31
C HIS A 216 -17.70 5.55 -0.49
N LEU A 217 -17.66 5.14 -1.76
CA LEU A 217 -18.82 5.18 -2.66
C LEU A 217 -19.12 3.76 -3.15
N ASN A 218 -20.33 3.27 -2.84
CA ASN A 218 -20.79 1.97 -3.33
C ASN A 218 -21.51 2.15 -4.67
N TYR A 219 -21.15 1.32 -5.64
CA TYR A 219 -21.79 1.26 -6.96
C TYR A 219 -22.29 -0.16 -7.22
N ASN A 220 -23.55 -0.29 -7.64
CA ASN A 220 -24.10 -1.55 -8.10
C ASN A 220 -24.14 -1.56 -9.63
N LEU A 221 -23.11 -2.15 -10.23
CA LEU A 221 -22.95 -2.22 -11.69
C LEU A 221 -23.83 -3.34 -12.26
N THR A 222 -25.13 -3.09 -12.42
CA THR A 222 -26.07 -4.04 -13.07
C THR A 222 -26.16 -3.85 -14.58
N SER A 223 -25.74 -2.70 -15.11
CA SER A 223 -25.57 -2.44 -16.55
C SER A 223 -24.21 -1.78 -16.81
N GLU A 224 -23.39 -2.39 -17.66
CA GLU A 224 -21.96 -2.04 -17.78
C GLU A 224 -21.71 -0.62 -18.32
N GLN A 225 -22.53 -0.12 -19.27
CA GLN A 225 -22.23 1.14 -19.95
C GLN A 225 -22.64 2.40 -19.17
N SER A 226 -23.83 2.43 -18.55
CA SER A 226 -24.29 3.65 -17.86
C SER A 226 -23.50 3.92 -16.58
N SER A 227 -23.15 2.84 -15.87
CA SER A 227 -22.47 2.89 -14.57
C SER A 227 -21.04 3.45 -14.66
N VAL A 228 -20.30 3.15 -15.73
CA VAL A 228 -18.93 3.67 -15.92
C VAL A 228 -18.95 5.16 -16.24
N SER A 229 -19.92 5.61 -17.06
CA SER A 229 -20.06 7.05 -17.37
C SER A 229 -20.38 7.87 -16.13
N GLU A 230 -21.23 7.34 -15.24
CA GLU A 230 -21.57 7.98 -13.98
C GLU A 230 -20.38 8.02 -13.03
N LEU A 231 -19.63 6.91 -12.91
CA LEU A 231 -18.40 6.87 -12.11
C LEU A 231 -17.38 7.91 -12.60
N ASN A 232 -17.16 8.00 -13.92
CA ASN A 232 -16.27 9.01 -14.51
C ASN A 232 -16.72 10.43 -14.19
N SER A 233 -18.04 10.71 -14.27
CA SER A 233 -18.58 12.03 -13.90
C SER A 233 -18.33 12.37 -12.44
N VAL A 234 -18.52 11.41 -11.52
CA VAL A 234 -18.32 11.62 -10.08
C VAL A 234 -16.83 11.81 -9.76
N VAL A 235 -15.96 10.98 -10.35
CA VAL A 235 -14.51 11.09 -10.17
C VAL A 235 -14.00 12.43 -10.72
N GLY A 236 -14.44 12.83 -11.91
CA GLY A 236 -14.10 14.12 -12.51
C GLY A 236 -14.52 15.29 -11.62
N GLN A 237 -15.76 15.29 -11.15
CA GLN A 237 -16.26 16.35 -10.26
C GLN A 237 -15.43 16.49 -8.97
N LEU A 238 -15.03 15.37 -8.35
CA LEU A 238 -14.17 15.38 -7.17
C LEU A 238 -12.77 15.91 -7.49
N TYR A 239 -12.18 15.43 -8.58
CA TYR A 239 -10.84 15.84 -9.02
C TYR A 239 -10.76 17.33 -9.36
N ASP A 240 -11.75 17.84 -10.09
CA ASP A 240 -11.83 19.25 -10.49
C ASP A 240 -11.95 20.17 -9.27
N SER A 241 -12.60 19.68 -8.22
CA SER A 241 -12.78 20.41 -6.95
C SER A 241 -11.58 20.36 -6.02
N CYS A 242 -10.57 19.50 -6.27
CA CYS A 242 -9.35 19.47 -5.48
C CYS A 242 -8.46 20.68 -5.78
N ASP A 243 -7.75 21.17 -4.77
CA ASP A 243 -6.73 22.20 -4.96
C ASP A 243 -5.53 21.67 -5.77
N ASP A 244 -4.76 22.58 -6.34
CA ASP A 244 -3.48 22.25 -6.95
C ASP A 244 -2.54 21.59 -5.94
N ARG A 245 -1.66 20.73 -6.44
CA ARG A 245 -0.71 19.91 -5.66
C ARG A 245 -1.39 18.90 -4.74
N THR A 246 -2.66 18.57 -5.01
CA THR A 246 -3.37 17.48 -4.35
C THR A 246 -3.00 16.14 -4.96
N VAL A 247 -2.66 15.15 -4.12
CA VAL A 247 -2.61 13.75 -4.54
C VAL A 247 -4.03 13.21 -4.51
N PHE A 248 -4.56 12.84 -5.67
CA PHE A 248 -5.89 12.30 -5.83
C PHE A 248 -5.79 10.80 -6.15
N MET A 249 -6.45 9.98 -5.35
CA MET A 249 -6.42 8.52 -5.46
C MET A 249 -7.84 7.97 -5.60
N VAL A 250 -8.03 7.07 -6.58
CA VAL A 250 -9.27 6.33 -6.78
C VAL A 250 -8.95 4.84 -6.63
N LEU A 251 -9.56 4.23 -5.61
CA LEU A 251 -9.45 2.81 -5.33
C LEU A 251 -10.78 2.15 -5.70
N ILE A 252 -10.78 1.35 -6.77
CA ILE A 252 -11.92 0.54 -7.17
C ILE A 252 -11.64 -0.88 -6.72
N SER A 253 -12.45 -1.39 -5.80
CA SER A 253 -12.36 -2.77 -5.33
C SER A 253 -13.66 -3.48 -5.71
N GLY A 254 -13.56 -4.61 -6.42
CA GLY A 254 -14.69 -5.51 -6.53
C GLY A 254 -14.96 -6.12 -5.15
N VAL A 255 -16.18 -5.99 -4.64
CA VAL A 255 -16.59 -6.59 -3.37
C VAL A 255 -17.78 -7.50 -3.63
N ASP A 256 -17.66 -8.77 -3.26
CA ASP A 256 -18.84 -9.62 -3.03
C ASP A 256 -19.51 -9.14 -1.73
N GLU A 257 -20.60 -8.38 -1.86
CA GLU A 257 -21.32 -7.75 -0.74
C GLU A 257 -21.75 -8.73 0.34
N LYS A 258 -21.81 -10.04 0.06
CA LYS A 258 -22.20 -11.07 1.03
C LYS A 258 -21.08 -11.51 1.96
N ASN A 259 -19.83 -11.48 1.52
CA ASN A 259 -18.73 -12.09 2.27
C ASN A 259 -17.58 -11.14 2.58
N TYR A 260 -17.39 -10.03 1.83
CA TYR A 260 -16.28 -9.08 2.02
C TYR A 260 -14.87 -9.73 2.11
N THR A 261 -14.71 -11.01 1.75
CA THR A 261 -13.47 -11.78 1.89
C THR A 261 -12.66 -11.90 0.59
N ASP A 262 -13.24 -11.55 -0.55
CA ASP A 262 -12.62 -11.74 -1.86
C ASP A 262 -12.57 -10.44 -2.65
N ILE A 263 -11.57 -9.60 -2.38
CA ILE A 263 -11.13 -8.62 -3.38
C ILE A 263 -10.43 -9.42 -4.49
N LYS A 264 -11.19 -9.86 -5.50
CA LYS A 264 -10.65 -10.65 -6.63
C LYS A 264 -9.78 -9.81 -7.56
N SER A 265 -10.08 -8.53 -7.68
CA SER A 265 -9.33 -7.55 -8.43
C SER A 265 -9.59 -6.16 -7.86
N SER A 266 -8.53 -5.35 -7.80
CA SER A 266 -8.62 -3.94 -7.44
C SER A 266 -7.83 -3.10 -8.45
N LEU A 267 -8.36 -1.92 -8.74
CA LEU A 267 -7.71 -0.91 -9.58
C LEU A 267 -7.41 0.29 -8.70
N CYS A 268 -6.15 0.70 -8.66
CA CYS A 268 -5.72 1.94 -8.03
C CYS A 268 -5.28 2.91 -9.12
N MET A 269 -5.95 4.05 -9.20
CA MET A 269 -5.54 5.18 -10.03
C MET A 269 -5.04 6.28 -9.10
N THR A 270 -3.88 6.84 -9.38
CA THR A 270 -3.30 7.93 -8.59
C THR A 270 -2.80 9.01 -9.53
N VAL A 271 -3.14 10.26 -9.23
CA VAL A 271 -2.67 11.42 -9.98
C VAL A 271 -2.30 12.54 -9.01
N LEU A 272 -1.23 13.27 -9.33
CA LEU A 272 -0.92 14.54 -8.69
C LEU A 272 -1.53 15.65 -9.53
N LYS A 273 -2.44 16.45 -8.95
CA LYS A 273 -2.97 17.63 -9.63
C LYS A 273 -1.86 18.67 -9.72
N ASN A 274 -1.34 18.90 -10.92
CA ASN A 274 -0.30 19.91 -11.14
C ASN A 274 -0.93 21.31 -11.10
N SER A 275 -0.17 22.30 -10.63
CA SER A 275 -0.50 23.69 -10.88
C SER A 275 -0.18 23.98 -12.35
N GLU A 276 -1.18 24.45 -13.11
CA GLU A 276 -0.96 25.02 -14.46
C GLU A 276 0.02 26.21 -14.41
#